data_AF-A0A453H702-F1
#
_entry.id   AF-A0A453H702-F1
#
_cell.length_a   1.000
_cell.length_b   1.000
_cell.length_c   1.000
_cell.angle_alpha   90.00
_cell.angle_beta   90.00
_cell.angle_gamma   90.00
#
_symmetry.space_group_name_H-M   'P 1'
#
loop_
_entity.id
_entity.type
_entity.pdbx_description
1 polymer ?
#
loop_
_entity_poly.entity_id
_entity_poly.type
_entity_poly.pdbx_seq_one_letter_code
_entity_poly.pdbx_strand_id
1 'polypeptide(L)'
;MMAFRGQRPAQSEEMCDAAAAVVAARQGMEQPLTAVAEAFEELARGMEADGGELRLAPFGDTCALVSVLFSSLGIAFKFAESEYVTKVNDLIGASKEYATLNDILDKDVENDSVKKQGSHSRNLRRVRLGLGLIKALFEQFLATEGGSLYDAATTAYGQVCAPFHSWAIRKAVGAGMYTLPSREQLIMRLNETGKQMI
;
A
#
# COMPACT_ATOMS: atom_id res chain seq x y z
N MET A 1 18.70 -25.25 -37.44
CA MET A 1 18.52 -25.60 -36.01
C MET A 1 19.12 -24.46 -35.19
N MET A 2 18.34 -23.41 -34.90
CA MET A 2 18.80 -22.25 -34.12
C MET A 2 18.30 -22.39 -32.69
N ALA A 3 19.23 -22.42 -31.74
CA ALA A 3 18.94 -22.49 -30.32
C ALA A 3 18.35 -21.16 -29.82
N PHE A 4 17.10 -21.22 -29.33
CA PHE A 4 16.51 -20.17 -28.52
C PHE A 4 17.27 -20.08 -27.20
N ARG A 5 18.04 -19.01 -27.01
CA ARG A 5 18.67 -18.69 -25.73
C ARG A 5 17.59 -18.08 -24.83
N GLY A 6 16.96 -18.91 -24.01
CA GLY A 6 16.00 -18.45 -23.00
C GLY A 6 16.71 -17.60 -21.94
N GLN A 7 16.40 -16.30 -21.92
CA GLN A 7 16.66 -15.47 -20.74
C GLN A 7 15.79 -16.00 -19.59
N ARG A 8 16.44 -16.58 -18.56
CA ARG A 8 15.83 -16.77 -17.24
C ARG A 8 15.76 -15.41 -16.50
N PRO A 9 14.84 -15.22 -15.54
CA PRO A 9 14.14 -13.97 -15.38
C PRO A 9 14.67 -13.23 -14.14
N ALA A 10 15.55 -12.25 -14.36
CA ALA A 10 15.95 -11.32 -13.29
C ALA A 10 14.73 -10.69 -12.60
N GLN A 11 13.69 -10.38 -13.38
CA GLN A 11 12.42 -9.84 -12.88
C GLN A 11 11.65 -10.80 -11.95
N SER A 12 11.77 -12.12 -12.10
CA SER A 12 11.07 -13.06 -11.21
C SER A 12 11.81 -13.26 -9.89
N GLU A 13 13.14 -13.19 -9.92
CA GLU A 13 13.98 -13.32 -8.72
C GLU A 13 13.89 -12.04 -7.87
N GLU A 14 13.97 -10.85 -8.49
CA GLU A 14 13.78 -9.56 -7.79
C GLU A 14 12.37 -9.41 -7.19
N MET A 15 11.34 -9.91 -7.88
CA MET A 15 9.97 -9.89 -7.37
C MET A 15 9.79 -10.82 -6.15
N CYS A 16 10.51 -11.95 -6.09
CA CYS A 16 10.52 -12.85 -4.93
C CYS A 16 11.21 -12.20 -3.72
N ASP A 17 12.36 -11.54 -3.91
CA ASP A 17 13.11 -10.89 -2.84
C ASP A 17 12.35 -9.71 -2.23
N ALA A 18 11.69 -8.90 -3.07
CA ALA A 18 10.91 -7.77 -2.58
C ALA A 18 9.62 -8.23 -1.87
N ALA A 19 8.93 -9.25 -2.39
CA ALA A 19 7.81 -9.87 -1.68
C ALA A 19 8.25 -10.42 -0.32
N ALA A 20 9.43 -11.02 -0.23
CA ALA A 20 10.00 -11.48 1.04
C ALA A 20 10.27 -10.34 2.03
N ALA A 21 10.74 -9.17 1.57
CA ALA A 21 10.98 -8.00 2.42
C ALA A 21 9.70 -7.47 3.08
N VAL A 22 8.61 -7.32 2.31
CA VAL A 22 7.31 -6.89 2.87
C VAL A 22 6.71 -7.96 3.77
N VAL A 23 6.87 -9.24 3.41
CA VAL A 23 6.43 -10.36 4.25
C VAL A 23 7.23 -10.45 5.56
N ALA A 24 8.51 -10.09 5.55
CA ALA A 24 9.33 -10.01 6.75
C ALA A 24 8.91 -8.82 7.63
N ALA A 25 8.66 -7.64 7.02
CA ALA A 25 8.21 -6.45 7.74
C ALA A 25 6.90 -6.67 8.52
N ARG A 26 6.01 -7.56 8.04
CA ARG A 26 4.76 -7.91 8.73
C ARG A 26 4.89 -9.02 9.79
N GLN A 27 5.93 -9.85 9.74
CA GLN A 27 6.06 -11.00 10.64
C GLN A 27 6.47 -10.54 12.04
N GLY A 28 5.64 -10.80 13.05
CA GLY A 28 5.94 -10.49 14.45
C GLY A 28 5.54 -9.08 14.91
N MET A 29 4.79 -8.30 14.11
CA MET A 29 4.21 -7.05 14.59
C MET A 29 3.11 -7.34 15.61
N GLU A 30 3.43 -7.23 16.90
CA GLU A 30 2.45 -7.37 17.98
C GLU A 30 1.44 -6.22 17.99
N GLN A 31 1.84 -5.00 17.60
CA GLN A 31 0.95 -3.83 17.53
C GLN A 31 1.03 -3.12 16.17
N PRO A 32 0.38 -3.67 15.13
CA PRO A 32 0.44 -3.16 13.76
C PRO A 32 0.09 -1.68 13.60
N LEU A 33 -0.93 -1.15 14.29
CA LEU A 33 -1.30 0.26 14.15
C LEU A 33 -0.27 1.19 14.76
N THR A 34 0.30 0.82 15.91
CA THR A 34 1.35 1.61 16.59
C THR A 34 2.59 1.67 15.71
N ALA A 35 3.05 0.51 15.19
CA ALA A 35 4.21 0.45 14.30
C ALA A 35 4.01 1.28 13.02
N VAL A 36 2.82 1.23 12.42
CA VAL A 36 2.50 2.06 11.24
C VAL A 36 2.51 3.54 11.62
N ALA A 37 1.89 3.93 12.73
CA ALA A 37 1.85 5.33 13.16
C ALA A 37 3.25 5.89 13.43
N GLU A 38 4.07 5.19 14.21
CA GLU A 38 5.45 5.57 14.51
C GLU A 38 6.29 5.72 13.24
N ALA A 39 6.18 4.78 12.30
CA ALA A 39 6.91 4.86 11.03
C ALA A 39 6.50 6.07 10.18
N PHE A 40 5.20 6.40 10.11
CA PHE A 40 4.75 7.61 9.41
C PHE A 40 5.18 8.90 10.12
N GLU A 41 5.25 8.92 11.45
CA GLU A 41 5.80 10.05 12.20
C GLU A 41 7.30 10.23 11.98
N GLU A 42 8.07 9.13 11.96
CA GLU A 42 9.49 9.15 11.62
C GLU A 42 9.71 9.63 10.18
N LEU A 43 8.90 9.15 9.24
CA LEU A 43 8.93 9.60 7.86
C LEU A 43 8.65 11.09 7.74
N ALA A 44 7.69 11.62 8.50
CA ALA A 44 7.37 13.05 8.53
C ALA A 44 8.53 13.87 9.10
N ARG A 45 9.12 13.45 10.22
CA ARG A 45 10.32 14.10 10.82
C ARG A 45 11.51 14.08 9.85
N GLY A 46 11.72 12.96 9.17
CA GLY A 46 12.77 12.82 8.16
C GLY A 46 12.58 13.78 6.99
N MET A 47 11.35 13.89 6.47
CA MET A 47 11.02 14.84 5.41
C MET A 47 11.25 16.29 5.85
N GLU A 48 10.91 16.67 7.08
CA GLU A 48 11.19 18.01 7.61
C GLU A 48 12.69 18.29 7.71
N ALA A 49 13.48 17.31 8.17
CA ALA A 49 14.93 17.42 8.28
C ALA A 49 15.62 17.52 6.89
N ASP A 50 15.08 16.84 5.88
CA ASP A 50 15.56 16.85 4.50
C ASP A 50 14.96 18.01 3.67
N GLY A 51 14.48 19.09 4.32
CA GLY A 51 14.04 20.31 3.62
C GLY A 51 12.75 20.16 2.83
N GLY A 52 11.91 19.19 3.19
CA GLY A 52 10.66 18.85 2.50
C GLY A 52 10.80 17.74 1.46
N GLU A 53 12.00 17.22 1.22
CA GLU A 53 12.22 16.08 0.34
C GLU A 53 11.92 14.76 1.06
N LEU A 54 11.31 13.83 0.32
CA LEU A 54 10.89 12.57 0.88
C LEU A 54 11.76 11.45 0.31
N ARG A 55 12.59 10.86 1.18
CA ARG A 55 13.52 9.78 0.83
C ARG A 55 12.78 8.52 0.40
N LEU A 56 13.20 7.92 -0.70
CA LEU A 56 12.51 6.80 -1.32
C LEU A 56 12.58 5.52 -0.48
N ALA A 57 13.74 5.21 0.12
CA ALA A 57 13.91 4.02 0.96
C ALA A 57 13.01 4.06 2.22
N PRO A 58 13.09 5.08 3.10
CA PRO A 58 12.18 5.19 4.24
C PRO A 58 10.70 5.22 3.86
N PHE A 59 10.36 5.85 2.72
CA PHE A 59 8.99 5.82 2.19
C PHE A 59 8.53 4.41 1.85
N GLY A 60 9.34 3.66 1.10
CA GLY A 60 9.06 2.28 0.70
C GLY A 60 8.86 1.38 1.92
N ASP A 61 9.78 1.47 2.89
CA ASP A 61 9.74 0.68 4.13
C ASP A 61 8.49 1.02 4.97
N THR A 62 8.16 2.30 5.12
CA THR A 62 6.93 2.74 5.80
C THR A 62 5.68 2.23 5.08
N CYS A 63 5.66 2.32 3.75
CA CYS A 63 4.54 1.82 2.94
C CYS A 63 4.39 0.30 3.03
N ALA A 64 5.48 -0.46 3.24
CA ALA A 64 5.44 -1.90 3.40
C ALA A 64 4.62 -2.32 4.62
N LEU A 65 4.74 -1.59 5.74
CA LEU A 65 3.99 -1.87 6.97
C LEU A 65 2.48 -1.80 6.75
N VAL A 66 2.00 -0.88 5.90
CA VAL A 66 0.56 -0.71 5.59
C VAL A 66 -0.07 -1.94 4.95
N SER A 67 0.73 -2.85 4.35
CA SER A 67 0.22 -4.10 3.78
C SER A 67 -0.57 -4.94 4.80
N VAL A 68 -0.18 -4.90 6.08
CA VAL A 68 -0.89 -5.58 7.17
C VAL A 68 -2.36 -5.11 7.27
N LEU A 69 -2.62 -3.83 7.00
CA LEU A 69 -3.95 -3.23 7.09
C LEU A 69 -4.84 -3.75 5.96
N PHE A 70 -4.32 -3.86 4.74
CA PHE A 70 -5.05 -4.52 3.65
C PHE A 70 -5.34 -5.99 3.94
N SER A 71 -4.37 -6.72 4.49
CA SER A 71 -4.53 -8.14 4.83
C SER A 71 -5.63 -8.36 5.89
N SER A 72 -5.80 -7.40 6.81
CA SER A 72 -6.78 -7.48 7.89
C SER A 72 -8.24 -7.38 7.40
N LEU A 73 -8.47 -6.85 6.19
CA LEU A 73 -9.80 -6.65 5.58
C LEU A 73 -10.39 -7.94 4.97
N GLY A 74 -9.67 -9.06 5.01
CA GLY A 74 -10.19 -10.37 4.61
C GLY A 74 -9.94 -10.74 3.15
N ILE A 75 -10.54 -11.85 2.74
CA ILE A 75 -10.09 -12.61 1.56
C ILE A 75 -10.28 -11.84 0.25
N ALA A 76 -11.36 -11.08 0.07
CA ALA A 76 -11.54 -10.31 -1.17
C ALA A 76 -10.55 -9.14 -1.31
N PHE A 77 -9.95 -8.69 -0.20
CA PHE A 77 -8.94 -7.64 -0.20
C PHE A 77 -7.53 -8.16 -0.44
N LYS A 78 -7.32 -9.48 -0.52
CA LYS A 78 -6.01 -10.06 -0.91
C LYS A 78 -5.54 -9.60 -2.28
N PHE A 79 -6.47 -9.35 -3.21
CA PHE A 79 -6.08 -8.79 -4.51
C PHE A 79 -5.59 -7.35 -4.36
N ALA A 80 -6.27 -6.53 -3.56
CA ALA A 80 -5.85 -5.17 -3.28
C ALA A 80 -4.51 -5.12 -2.53
N GLU A 81 -4.32 -6.01 -1.55
CA GLU A 81 -3.03 -6.21 -0.87
C GLU A 81 -1.94 -6.59 -1.86
N SER A 82 -2.15 -7.61 -2.69
CA SER A 82 -1.17 -8.07 -3.68
C SER A 82 -0.78 -6.97 -4.67
N GLU A 83 -1.77 -6.24 -5.21
CA GLU A 83 -1.52 -5.10 -6.07
C GLU A 83 -0.70 -4.03 -5.33
N TYR A 84 -1.08 -3.65 -4.11
CA TYR A 84 -0.37 -2.67 -3.30
C TYR A 84 1.08 -3.09 -3.02
N VAL A 85 1.30 -4.30 -2.50
CA VAL A 85 2.61 -4.86 -2.17
C VAL A 85 3.52 -4.90 -3.39
N THR A 86 3.00 -5.31 -4.55
CA THR A 86 3.77 -5.31 -5.80
C THR A 86 4.27 -3.90 -6.15
N LYS A 87 3.50 -2.85 -5.86
CA LYS A 87 3.90 -1.46 -6.14
C LYS A 87 4.86 -0.90 -5.10
N VAL A 88 4.69 -1.25 -3.84
CA VAL A 88 5.65 -0.88 -2.79
C VAL A 88 7.01 -1.51 -3.07
N ASN A 89 7.03 -2.78 -3.45
CA ASN A 89 8.24 -3.52 -3.80
C ASN A 89 9.02 -2.92 -4.95
N ASP A 90 8.32 -2.44 -5.98
CA ASP A 90 8.94 -1.71 -7.08
C ASP A 90 9.67 -0.44 -6.58
N LEU A 91 9.07 0.29 -5.63
CA LEU A 91 9.66 1.50 -5.06
C LEU A 91 10.85 1.20 -4.13
N ILE A 92 10.77 0.13 -3.34
CA ILE A 92 11.90 -0.38 -2.54
C ILE A 92 13.04 -0.85 -3.46
N GLY A 93 12.73 -1.48 -4.57
CA GLY A 93 13.73 -1.84 -5.59
C GLY A 93 14.41 -0.60 -6.17
N ALA A 94 13.60 0.41 -6.54
CA ALA A 94 14.09 1.68 -7.07
C ALA A 94 14.94 2.47 -6.07
N SER A 95 14.73 2.31 -4.76
CA SER A 95 15.50 3.02 -3.73
C SER A 95 16.99 2.63 -3.69
N LYS A 96 17.40 1.57 -4.41
CA LYS A 96 18.81 1.22 -4.60
C LYS A 96 19.53 2.15 -5.56
N GLU A 97 18.79 2.82 -6.45
CA GLU A 97 19.32 3.67 -7.52
C GLU A 97 18.93 5.14 -7.35
N TYR A 98 17.77 5.41 -6.73
CA TYR A 98 17.20 6.74 -6.57
C TYR A 98 17.07 7.08 -5.09
N ALA A 99 17.41 8.32 -4.72
CA ALA A 99 17.46 8.74 -3.33
C ALA A 99 16.11 9.27 -2.83
N THR A 100 15.38 9.99 -3.68
CA THR A 100 14.13 10.69 -3.34
C THR A 100 12.96 10.29 -4.23
N LEU A 101 11.74 10.62 -3.78
CA LEU A 101 10.55 10.53 -4.65
C LEU A 101 10.67 11.43 -5.89
N ASN A 102 11.35 12.57 -5.81
CA ASN A 102 11.50 13.47 -6.95
C ASN A 102 12.40 12.84 -8.02
N ASP A 103 13.48 12.15 -7.62
CA ASP A 103 14.40 11.51 -8.56
C ASP A 103 13.69 10.53 -9.51
N ILE A 104 12.77 9.71 -8.98
CA ILE A 104 12.01 8.75 -9.81
C ILE A 104 10.96 9.44 -10.68
N LEU A 105 10.41 10.58 -10.24
CA LEU A 105 9.45 11.37 -11.01
C LEU A 105 10.16 12.09 -12.16
N ASP A 106 11.25 12.79 -11.86
CA ASP A 106 12.08 13.49 -12.85
C ASP A 106 12.59 12.51 -13.90
N LYS A 107 13.04 11.32 -13.47
CA LYS A 107 13.51 10.31 -14.40
C LYS A 107 12.43 9.80 -15.36
N ASP A 108 11.21 9.61 -14.86
CA ASP A 108 10.08 9.20 -15.70
C ASP A 108 9.57 10.32 -16.60
N VAL A 109 9.73 11.59 -16.20
CA VAL A 109 9.42 12.75 -17.03
C VAL A 109 10.42 12.86 -18.17
N GLU A 110 11.72 12.76 -17.89
CA GLU A 110 12.79 12.76 -18.90
C GLU A 110 12.57 11.69 -19.98
N ASN A 111 12.06 10.53 -19.57
CA ASN A 111 11.85 9.37 -20.44
C ASN A 111 10.46 9.32 -21.09
N ASP A 112 9.59 10.31 -20.87
CA ASP A 112 8.17 10.32 -21.27
C ASP A 112 7.42 9.02 -20.86
N SER A 113 7.75 8.49 -19.68
CA SER A 113 7.25 7.21 -19.17
C SER A 113 6.30 7.33 -17.97
N VAL A 114 5.99 8.53 -17.49
CA VAL A 114 5.15 8.80 -16.29
C VAL A 114 3.86 7.95 -16.23
N LYS A 115 3.18 7.74 -17.36
CA LYS A 115 1.92 6.98 -17.44
C LYS A 115 2.10 5.52 -17.88
N LYS A 116 3.31 5.14 -18.30
CA LYS A 116 3.64 3.80 -18.80
C LYS A 116 3.43 2.78 -17.68
N GLN A 117 2.89 1.62 -18.03
CA GLN A 117 2.74 0.53 -17.08
C GLN A 117 4.12 0.07 -16.60
N GLY A 118 4.29 0.00 -15.28
CA GLY A 118 5.56 -0.38 -14.66
C GLY A 118 6.50 0.78 -14.35
N SER A 119 6.19 2.02 -14.78
CA SER A 119 6.95 3.19 -14.34
C SER A 119 6.82 3.43 -12.83
N HIS A 120 7.88 3.93 -12.21
CA HIS A 120 7.92 4.24 -10.79
C HIS A 120 6.89 5.31 -10.44
N SER A 121 6.71 6.33 -11.30
CA SER A 121 5.67 7.36 -11.14
C SER A 121 4.26 6.78 -11.06
N ARG A 122 3.93 5.84 -11.95
CA ARG A 122 2.60 5.20 -11.95
C ARG A 122 2.44 4.25 -10.76
N ASN A 123 3.49 3.56 -10.35
CA ASN A 123 3.47 2.69 -9.18
C ASN A 123 3.35 3.52 -7.89
N LEU A 124 4.09 4.62 -7.75
CA LEU A 124 3.95 5.61 -6.67
C LEU A 124 2.53 6.14 -6.58
N ARG A 125 1.92 6.52 -7.71
CA ARG A 125 0.51 6.96 -7.72
C ARG A 125 -0.43 5.89 -7.14
N ARG A 126 -0.20 4.61 -7.44
CA ARG A 126 -1.00 3.49 -6.91
C ARG A 126 -0.77 3.25 -5.43
N VAL A 127 0.48 3.34 -4.96
CA VAL A 127 0.80 3.29 -3.52
C VAL A 127 0.10 4.44 -2.79
N ARG A 128 0.21 5.68 -3.29
CA ARG A 128 -0.49 6.85 -2.74
C ARG A 128 -2.01 6.65 -2.66
N LEU A 129 -2.63 6.06 -3.68
CA LEU A 129 -4.07 5.73 -3.63
C LEU A 129 -4.39 4.69 -2.57
N GLY A 130 -3.53 3.69 -2.38
CA GLY A 130 -3.65 2.71 -1.29
C GLY A 130 -3.59 3.37 0.09
N LEU A 131 -2.59 4.24 0.32
CA LEU A 131 -2.50 5.03 1.55
C LEU A 131 -3.74 5.89 1.77
N GLY A 132 -4.22 6.56 0.71
CA GLY A 132 -5.43 7.37 0.76
C GLY A 132 -6.67 6.56 1.12
N LEU A 133 -6.79 5.33 0.61
CA LEU A 133 -7.90 4.43 0.92
C LEU A 133 -7.90 4.03 2.41
N ILE A 134 -6.74 3.66 2.95
CA ILE A 134 -6.59 3.30 4.37
C ILE A 134 -6.87 4.51 5.27
N LYS A 135 -6.33 5.68 4.92
CA LYS A 135 -6.62 6.93 5.64
C LYS A 135 -8.12 7.23 5.67
N ALA A 136 -8.78 7.24 4.51
CA ALA A 136 -10.21 7.51 4.41
C ALA A 136 -11.04 6.45 5.14
N LEU A 137 -10.62 5.18 5.11
CA LEU A 137 -11.26 4.11 5.87
C LEU A 137 -11.20 4.40 7.38
N PHE A 138 -10.03 4.77 7.90
CA PHE A 138 -9.88 5.12 9.32
C PHE A 138 -10.68 6.35 9.71
N GLU A 139 -10.72 7.39 8.87
CA GLU A 139 -11.56 8.57 9.11
C GLU A 139 -13.05 8.18 9.20
N GLN A 140 -13.55 7.35 8.28
CA GLN A 140 -14.93 6.85 8.33
C GLN A 140 -15.19 5.95 9.55
N PHE A 141 -14.20 5.11 9.89
CA PHE A 141 -14.27 4.19 11.03
C PHE A 141 -14.32 4.92 12.38
N LEU A 142 -13.59 6.03 12.51
CA LEU A 142 -13.60 6.87 13.71
C LEU A 142 -14.84 7.75 13.79
N ALA A 143 -15.33 8.25 12.65
CA ALA A 143 -16.50 9.13 12.61
C ALA A 143 -17.84 8.43 12.92
N THR A 144 -17.89 7.10 12.74
CA THR A 144 -19.13 6.33 12.85
C THR A 144 -19.05 5.32 13.99
N GLU A 145 -19.35 5.76 15.22
CA GLU A 145 -19.49 4.84 16.35
C GLU A 145 -20.58 3.80 16.08
N GLY A 146 -20.22 2.51 16.14
CA GLY A 146 -21.13 1.41 15.81
C GLY A 146 -21.46 1.25 14.31
N GLY A 147 -20.83 2.03 13.43
CA GLY A 147 -21.00 1.91 11.99
C GLY A 147 -20.45 0.59 11.44
N SER A 148 -21.05 0.10 10.36
CA SER A 148 -20.56 -1.10 9.70
C SER A 148 -19.24 -0.81 8.96
N LEU A 149 -18.30 -1.76 9.01
CA LEU A 149 -17.06 -1.66 8.23
C LEU A 149 -17.36 -1.58 6.72
N TYR A 150 -18.47 -2.19 6.29
CA TYR A 150 -18.96 -2.14 4.92
C TYR A 150 -19.21 -0.71 4.45
N ASP A 151 -19.95 0.09 5.22
CA ASP A 151 -20.30 1.47 4.84
C ASP A 151 -19.05 2.36 4.81
N ALA A 152 -18.18 2.20 5.81
CA ALA A 152 -16.91 2.92 5.89
C ALA A 152 -16.00 2.61 4.68
N ALA A 153 -15.80 1.32 4.37
CA ALA A 153 -14.97 0.89 3.26
C ALA A 153 -15.57 1.25 1.90
N THR A 154 -16.88 1.15 1.74
CA THR A 154 -17.59 1.55 0.52
C THR A 154 -17.44 3.04 0.26
N THR A 155 -17.60 3.87 1.30
CA THR A 155 -17.44 5.32 1.22
C THR A 155 -16.00 5.70 0.88
N ALA A 156 -15.02 5.16 1.61
CA ALA A 156 -13.61 5.40 1.37
C ALA A 156 -13.18 4.99 -0.06
N TYR A 157 -13.63 3.82 -0.52
CA TYR A 157 -13.38 3.38 -1.89
C TYR A 157 -14.00 4.32 -2.93
N GLY A 158 -15.24 4.75 -2.71
CA GLY A 158 -15.96 5.67 -3.59
C GLY A 158 -15.24 7.00 -3.78
N GLN A 159 -14.65 7.52 -2.70
CA GLN A 159 -13.93 8.78 -2.70
C GLN A 159 -12.54 8.67 -3.34
N VAL A 160 -11.77 7.63 -3.01
CA VAL A 160 -10.34 7.58 -3.34
C VAL A 160 -10.07 6.81 -4.63
N CYS A 161 -10.67 5.64 -4.80
CA CYS A 161 -10.25 4.66 -5.81
C CYS A 161 -11.22 4.58 -6.99
N ALA A 162 -12.53 4.66 -6.73
CA ALA A 162 -13.57 4.49 -7.75
C ALA A 162 -13.41 5.41 -8.98
N PRO A 163 -12.98 6.69 -8.86
CA PRO A 163 -12.78 7.57 -10.02
C PRO A 163 -11.72 7.05 -11.01
N PHE A 164 -10.81 6.18 -10.58
CA PHE A 164 -9.68 5.69 -11.37
C PHE A 164 -9.81 4.21 -11.77
N HIS A 165 -10.87 3.53 -11.34
CA HIS A 165 -11.14 2.14 -11.65
C HIS A 165 -12.18 2.00 -12.75
N SER A 166 -11.99 1.02 -13.64
CA SER A 166 -12.99 0.69 -14.66
C SER A 166 -14.27 0.15 -14.02
N TRP A 167 -15.37 0.15 -14.78
CA TRP A 167 -16.65 -0.37 -14.30
C TRP A 167 -16.55 -1.82 -13.79
N ALA A 168 -15.81 -2.67 -14.49
CA ALA A 168 -15.60 -4.06 -14.09
C ALA A 168 -14.89 -4.18 -12.73
N ILE A 169 -13.84 -3.38 -12.50
CA ILE A 169 -13.12 -3.35 -11.22
C ILE A 169 -14.04 -2.82 -10.10
N ARG A 170 -14.82 -1.76 -10.36
CA ARG A 170 -15.79 -1.24 -9.37
C ARG A 170 -16.82 -2.29 -8.96
N LYS A 171 -17.31 -3.09 -9.92
CA LYS A 171 -18.25 -4.19 -9.62
C LYS A 171 -17.61 -5.31 -8.81
N ALA A 172 -16.39 -5.71 -9.17
CA ALA A 172 -15.64 -6.72 -8.41
C ALA A 172 -15.38 -6.26 -6.97
N VAL A 173 -14.97 -5.00 -6.77
CA VAL A 173 -14.79 -4.42 -5.43
C VAL A 173 -16.09 -4.40 -4.66
N GLY A 174 -17.20 -3.94 -5.26
CA GLY A 174 -18.52 -3.92 -4.60
C GLY A 174 -18.98 -5.30 -4.14
N ALA A 175 -18.71 -6.36 -4.92
CA ALA A 175 -18.96 -7.73 -4.48
C ALA A 175 -18.02 -8.15 -3.34
N GLY A 176 -16.75 -7.75 -3.39
CA GLY A 176 -15.76 -8.03 -2.34
C GLY A 176 -16.07 -7.40 -0.98
N MET A 177 -16.76 -6.25 -0.95
CA MET A 177 -17.16 -5.56 0.28
C MET A 177 -18.00 -6.44 1.22
N TYR A 178 -18.80 -7.37 0.68
CA TYR A 178 -19.60 -8.31 1.49
C TYR A 178 -18.76 -9.35 2.25
N THR A 179 -17.46 -9.44 1.97
CA THR A 179 -16.54 -10.36 2.64
C THR A 179 -15.70 -9.68 3.73
N LEU A 180 -15.92 -8.38 3.95
CA LEU A 180 -15.27 -7.63 5.02
C LEU A 180 -15.58 -8.26 6.38
N PRO A 181 -14.61 -8.26 7.32
CA PRO A 181 -14.87 -8.65 8.69
C PRO A 181 -15.85 -7.68 9.36
N SER A 182 -16.42 -8.10 10.50
CA SER A 182 -17.05 -7.13 11.41
C SER A 182 -16.03 -6.15 11.96
N ARG A 183 -16.51 -5.06 12.56
CA ARG A 183 -15.67 -4.07 13.25
C ARG A 183 -14.82 -4.70 14.34
N GLU A 184 -15.42 -5.57 15.15
CA GLU A 184 -14.78 -6.28 16.28
C GLU A 184 -13.74 -7.27 15.76
N GLN A 185 -14.06 -7.98 14.68
CA GLN A 185 -13.12 -8.90 14.03
C GLN A 185 -11.91 -8.14 13.45
N LEU A 186 -12.10 -6.95 12.88
CA LEU A 186 -11.00 -6.12 12.41
C LEU A 186 -10.08 -5.69 13.55
N ILE A 187 -10.65 -5.16 14.64
CA ILE A 187 -9.91 -4.77 15.86
C ILE A 187 -9.07 -5.94 16.40
N MET A 188 -9.68 -7.13 16.48
CA MET A 188 -8.98 -8.34 16.92
C MET A 188 -7.86 -8.76 15.96
N ARG A 189 -8.07 -8.67 14.63
CA ARG A 189 -7.03 -8.97 13.63
C ARG A 189 -5.86 -8.01 13.67
N LEU A 190 -6.08 -6.78 14.12
CA LEU A 190 -5.06 -5.76 14.32
C LEU A 190 -4.40 -5.84 15.71
N ASN A 191 -4.74 -6.86 16.51
CA ASN A 191 -4.30 -7.04 17.89
C ASN A 191 -4.54 -5.80 18.77
N GLU A 192 -5.59 -5.04 18.44
CA GLU A 192 -6.01 -3.90 19.24
C GLU A 192 -6.96 -4.42 20.32
N THR A 193 -6.69 -4.07 21.57
CA THR A 193 -7.68 -4.28 22.64
C THR A 193 -8.64 -3.10 22.58
N GLY A 194 -9.95 -3.32 22.75
CA GLY A 194 -10.99 -2.28 22.70
C GLY A 194 -10.89 -1.17 23.78
N LYS A 195 -9.71 -0.95 24.37
CA LYS A 195 -9.38 0.04 25.39
C LYS A 195 -8.17 0.87 24.95
N GLN A 196 -8.37 1.74 23.99
CA GLN A 196 -7.75 3.07 24.03
C GLN A 196 -8.87 4.10 23.95
N MET A 197 -9.66 4.15 25.03
CA MET A 197 -10.33 5.39 25.43
C MET A 197 -9.40 6.04 26.45
N ILE A 198 -8.64 7.04 26.00
CA ILE A 198 -8.11 8.10 26.85
C ILE A 198 -8.44 9.40 26.14
#